data_AF-A0A2G5EIL6-F1
#
_entry.id   AF-A0A2G5EIL6-F1
#
_cell.length_a   1.000
_cell.length_b   1.000
_cell.length_c   1.000
_cell.angle_alpha   90.00
_cell.angle_beta   90.00
_cell.angle_gamma   90.00
#
_symmetry.space_group_name_H-M   'P 1'
#
loop_
_entity.id
_entity.type
_entity.pdbx_description
1 polymer ?
#
loop_
_entity_poly.entity_id
_entity_poly.type
_entity_poly.pdbx_seq_one_letter_code
_entity_poly.pdbx_strand_id
1 'polypeptide(L)'
;MAISFQFSRLSLPTELESRFTLLSRCQKPFSVRCHNEPSSGSSSSIESDFDAKTFRHNLTRSKNYNRRGFGHKEETLELMNSEYTSDVIKKLKENGNEYTWGNVTVKLAESYGFCWGVERAVQIAYEARKQFPDEKIWITNEIIHNPTVNKRLEEMDVKEIPVGDGKKHFDVVSKGDVVILPAFGAAVDEMLELSERSVQIVDTTCPWVSKVWNTVEKHKKGEYTSIIHGKYSHEETIATASFAGKYIIVKNMDEAMYVCDYILGGELNGSSSTTEALMEKFKFAVSQGFDPDKDLIKLGIANQTTMLKGETEEIGRLIERTMMRKYGVENVNDHFISFNTICDATQARCNV
;
A
#
# COMPACT_ATOMS: atom_id res chain seq x y z
N MET A 1 -55.61 26.69 -27.35
CA MET A 1 -56.76 27.07 -26.49
C MET A 1 -56.42 26.65 -25.07
N ALA A 2 -56.32 27.64 -24.18
CA ALA A 2 -56.32 27.48 -22.73
C ALA A 2 -57.67 26.85 -22.27
N ILE A 3 -57.84 26.27 -21.09
CA ILE A 3 -57.94 26.96 -19.79
C ILE A 3 -57.84 25.94 -18.64
N SER A 4 -57.22 26.42 -17.56
CA SER A 4 -56.99 25.88 -16.21
C SER A 4 -58.27 25.70 -15.36
N PHE A 5 -58.27 24.85 -14.33
CA PHE A 5 -58.28 25.27 -12.91
C PHE A 5 -58.45 24.09 -11.93
N GLN A 6 -57.64 24.14 -10.87
CA GLN A 6 -57.61 23.29 -9.67
C GLN A 6 -58.86 23.48 -8.79
N PHE A 7 -59.17 22.48 -7.94
CA PHE A 7 -59.41 22.73 -6.51
C PHE A 7 -59.10 21.48 -5.66
N SER A 8 -58.28 21.69 -4.64
CA SER A 8 -57.89 20.75 -3.59
C SER A 8 -58.95 20.65 -2.48
N ARG A 9 -59.03 19.51 -1.78
CA ARG A 9 -59.31 19.48 -0.32
C ARG A 9 -58.54 18.36 0.37
N LEU A 10 -57.84 18.75 1.42
CA LEU A 10 -57.07 17.97 2.39
C LEU A 10 -57.98 17.22 3.38
N SER A 11 -57.49 16.10 3.95
CA SER A 11 -57.53 15.77 5.39
C SER A 11 -56.64 14.54 5.69
N LEU A 12 -55.66 14.72 6.58
CA LEU A 12 -54.88 13.72 7.35
C LEU A 12 -55.52 13.59 8.76
N PRO A 13 -54.97 12.85 9.75
CA PRO A 13 -54.37 11.49 9.80
C PRO A 13 -54.98 10.65 10.96
N THR A 14 -54.64 9.36 11.08
CA THR A 14 -54.68 8.67 12.39
C THR A 14 -53.65 7.56 12.46
N GLU A 15 -52.78 7.66 13.47
CA GLU A 15 -51.80 6.66 13.90
C GLU A 15 -52.46 5.43 14.55
N LEU A 16 -51.82 4.26 14.45
CA LEU A 16 -51.77 3.32 15.57
C LEU A 16 -50.49 2.48 15.54
N GLU A 17 -49.78 2.53 16.66
CA GLU A 17 -48.48 1.95 16.96
C GLU A 17 -48.51 0.47 17.36
N SER A 18 -47.36 -0.16 17.10
CA SER A 18 -46.63 -1.16 17.92
C SER A 18 -47.14 -2.60 18.03
N ARG A 19 -46.26 -3.55 17.66
CA ARG A 19 -45.55 -4.46 18.59
C ARG A 19 -44.88 -5.59 17.79
N PHE A 20 -43.55 -5.54 17.60
CA PHE A 20 -42.72 -6.74 17.47
C PHE A 20 -41.31 -6.47 18.03
N THR A 21 -41.21 -6.80 19.32
CA THR A 21 -40.10 -7.42 20.06
C THR A 21 -38.67 -7.34 19.51
N LEU A 22 -37.88 -6.47 20.14
CA LEU A 22 -36.41 -6.53 20.17
C LEU A 22 -35.96 -7.69 21.08
N LEU A 23 -35.16 -8.62 20.54
CA LEU A 23 -34.36 -9.55 21.34
C LEU A 23 -32.96 -8.97 21.52
N SER A 24 -32.79 -8.26 22.63
CA SER A 24 -31.53 -7.81 23.19
C SER A 24 -30.79 -9.00 23.82
N ARG A 25 -29.66 -9.41 23.24
CA ARG A 25 -28.71 -10.32 23.89
C ARG A 25 -27.56 -9.52 24.45
N CYS A 26 -27.72 -9.11 25.70
CA CYS A 26 -26.68 -8.53 26.53
C CYS A 26 -25.70 -9.65 26.94
N GLN A 27 -24.44 -9.61 26.50
CA GLN A 27 -23.38 -10.44 27.06
C GLN A 27 -22.43 -9.54 27.86
N LYS A 28 -22.34 -9.85 29.15
CA LYS A 28 -21.45 -9.23 30.14
C LYS A 28 -19.98 -9.57 29.83
N PRO A 29 -19.03 -8.73 30.25
CA PRO A 29 -17.61 -8.99 30.07
C PRO A 29 -17.17 -10.10 31.03
N PHE A 30 -16.62 -11.19 30.47
CA PHE A 30 -15.90 -12.19 31.24
C PHE A 30 -14.45 -11.73 31.42
N SER A 31 -14.07 -11.45 32.67
CA SER A 31 -12.68 -11.34 33.08
C SER A 31 -12.09 -12.74 33.14
N VAL A 32 -11.17 -13.06 32.23
CA VAL A 32 -10.32 -14.24 32.31
C VAL A 32 -8.89 -13.78 32.54
N ARG A 33 -8.36 -14.20 33.68
CA ARG A 33 -7.00 -13.96 34.16
C ARG A 33 -6.13 -15.07 33.57
N CYS A 34 -5.37 -14.76 32.52
CA CYS A 34 -4.41 -15.70 31.94
C CYS A 34 -3.07 -15.60 32.68
N HIS A 35 -2.71 -16.66 33.39
CA HIS A 35 -1.31 -16.96 33.72
C HIS A 35 -0.65 -17.51 32.45
N ASN A 36 0.31 -16.77 31.89
CA ASN A 36 1.16 -17.25 30.81
C ASN A 36 2.40 -17.91 31.41
N GLU A 37 2.50 -19.23 31.23
CA GLU A 37 3.81 -19.90 31.07
C GLU A 37 4.18 -19.83 29.58
N PRO A 38 5.46 -19.59 29.23
CA PRO A 38 5.84 -19.41 27.83
C PRO A 38 6.06 -20.77 27.17
N SER A 39 5.13 -21.17 26.29
CA SER A 39 5.38 -22.21 25.28
C SER A 39 6.19 -21.61 24.13
N SER A 40 7.37 -22.19 23.90
CA SER A 40 8.33 -21.87 22.85
C SER A 40 7.75 -22.06 21.44
N GLY A 41 7.33 -20.97 20.81
CA GLY A 41 7.23 -20.86 19.35
C GLY A 41 8.40 -20.02 18.86
N SER A 42 9.26 -20.58 18.01
CA SER A 42 10.42 -19.90 17.47
C SER A 42 9.98 -18.80 16.49
N SER A 43 9.82 -17.58 17.00
CA SER A 43 10.00 -16.40 16.16
C SER A 43 11.50 -16.32 15.89
N SER A 44 11.93 -16.68 14.67
CA SER A 44 13.27 -16.37 14.20
C SER A 44 13.39 -14.85 14.13
N SER A 45 13.88 -14.26 15.22
CA SER A 45 14.39 -12.90 15.23
C SER A 45 15.46 -12.85 14.15
N ILE A 46 15.16 -12.15 13.05
CA ILE A 46 16.16 -11.82 12.03
C ILE A 46 17.33 -11.17 12.78
N GLU A 47 18.47 -11.85 12.81
CA GLU A 47 19.66 -11.42 13.53
C GLU A 47 20.07 -10.01 13.09
N SER A 48 20.65 -9.25 14.02
CA SER A 48 20.97 -7.82 13.87
C SER A 48 21.97 -7.47 12.75
N ASP A 49 22.46 -8.46 12.01
CA ASP A 49 23.39 -8.31 10.88
C ASP A 49 22.78 -8.74 9.52
N PHE A 50 21.46 -8.97 9.45
CA PHE A 50 20.82 -9.32 8.19
C PHE A 50 20.76 -8.12 7.22
N ASP A 51 21.52 -8.22 6.13
CA ASP A 51 21.50 -7.26 5.04
C ASP A 51 20.43 -7.61 3.98
N ALA A 52 19.23 -7.06 4.17
CA ALA A 52 18.10 -7.19 3.25
C ALA A 52 18.44 -6.81 1.80
N LYS A 53 19.36 -5.85 1.59
CA LYS A 53 19.76 -5.43 0.25
C LYS A 53 20.58 -6.51 -0.44
N THR A 54 21.57 -7.05 0.26
CA THR A 54 22.41 -8.14 -0.25
C THR A 54 21.58 -9.40 -0.47
N PHE A 55 20.68 -9.72 0.45
CA PHE A 55 19.72 -10.81 0.27
C PHE A 55 18.88 -10.64 -1.00
N ARG A 56 18.21 -9.48 -1.18
CA ARG A 56 17.39 -9.21 -2.37
C ARG A 56 18.22 -9.26 -3.66
N HIS A 57 19.44 -8.76 -3.62
CA HIS A 57 20.37 -8.78 -4.74
C HIS A 57 20.73 -10.22 -5.18
N ASN A 58 20.87 -11.13 -4.21
CA ASN A 58 21.12 -12.54 -4.46
C ASN A 58 19.86 -13.28 -4.93
N LEU A 59 18.73 -13.03 -4.25
CA LEU A 59 17.43 -13.63 -4.57
C LEU A 59 17.02 -13.32 -6.01
N THR A 60 17.13 -12.05 -6.43
CA THR A 60 16.77 -11.61 -7.80
C THR A 60 17.65 -12.18 -8.91
N ARG A 61 18.80 -12.79 -8.57
CA ARG A 61 19.69 -13.51 -9.51
C ARG A 61 19.56 -15.02 -9.41
N SER A 62 18.80 -15.52 -8.46
CA SER A 62 18.57 -16.95 -8.33
C SER A 62 17.81 -17.47 -9.55
N LYS A 63 17.99 -18.75 -9.87
CA LYS A 63 17.32 -19.40 -11.02
C LYS A 63 15.81 -19.42 -10.86
N ASN A 64 15.33 -19.43 -9.61
CA ASN A 64 13.92 -19.56 -9.29
C ASN A 64 13.23 -18.20 -9.09
N TYR A 65 13.85 -17.11 -9.53
CA TYR A 65 13.28 -15.76 -9.42
C TYR A 65 13.07 -15.17 -10.80
N ASN A 66 11.82 -14.86 -11.12
CA ASN A 66 11.47 -14.21 -12.37
C ASN A 66 10.80 -12.86 -12.10
N ARG A 67 11.36 -11.81 -12.73
CA ARG A 67 10.77 -10.47 -12.72
C ARG A 67 10.35 -10.01 -14.12
N ARG A 68 10.68 -10.77 -15.16
CA ARG A 68 10.38 -10.41 -16.56
C ARG A 68 9.10 -11.12 -17.01
N GLY A 69 8.51 -10.72 -18.13
CA GLY A 69 7.47 -11.56 -18.75
C GLY A 69 8.07 -12.90 -19.21
N PHE A 70 7.21 -13.85 -19.50
CA PHE A 70 7.55 -15.20 -19.99
C PHE A 70 7.46 -15.32 -21.52
N GLY A 71 7.16 -14.22 -22.21
CA GLY A 71 7.10 -14.18 -23.68
C GLY A 71 5.69 -14.29 -24.24
N HIS A 72 4.66 -14.27 -23.38
CA HIS A 72 3.24 -14.32 -23.73
C HIS A 72 2.57 -12.94 -23.66
N LYS A 73 3.36 -11.86 -23.77
CA LYS A 73 2.90 -10.48 -23.55
C LYS A 73 1.76 -10.06 -24.47
N GLU A 74 1.89 -10.29 -25.77
CA GLU A 74 0.90 -9.82 -26.76
C GLU A 74 -0.47 -10.48 -26.53
N GLU A 75 -0.48 -11.81 -26.44
CA GLU A 75 -1.69 -12.60 -26.19
C GLU A 75 -2.33 -12.29 -24.82
N THR A 76 -1.54 -12.05 -23.77
CA THR A 76 -2.09 -11.67 -22.45
C THR A 76 -2.63 -10.25 -22.42
N LEU A 77 -2.02 -9.31 -23.15
CA LEU A 77 -2.55 -7.96 -23.30
C LEU A 77 -3.85 -7.95 -24.11
N GLU A 78 -3.98 -8.77 -25.14
CA GLU A 78 -5.24 -8.91 -25.89
C GLU A 78 -6.37 -9.42 -24.98
N LEU A 79 -6.09 -10.45 -24.17
CA LEU A 79 -7.04 -10.95 -23.18
C LEU A 79 -7.47 -9.85 -22.20
N MET A 80 -6.50 -9.15 -21.59
CA MET A 80 -6.79 -8.03 -20.68
C MET A 80 -7.61 -6.94 -21.37
N ASN A 81 -7.26 -6.54 -22.59
CA ASN A 81 -7.99 -5.51 -23.32
C ASN A 81 -9.42 -5.94 -23.63
N SER A 82 -9.65 -7.21 -23.98
CA SER A 82 -11.01 -7.72 -24.21
C SER A 82 -11.88 -7.70 -22.94
N GLU A 83 -11.25 -7.87 -21.77
CA GLU A 83 -11.93 -7.89 -20.46
C GLU A 83 -12.21 -6.49 -19.91
N TYR A 84 -11.37 -5.50 -20.23
CA TYR A 84 -11.41 -4.15 -19.63
C TYR A 84 -11.78 -3.02 -20.60
N THR A 85 -12.12 -3.32 -21.85
CA THR A 85 -12.63 -2.33 -22.81
C THR A 85 -14.13 -2.48 -23.04
N SER A 86 -14.79 -1.39 -23.43
CA SER A 86 -16.23 -1.39 -23.72
C SER A 86 -16.55 -0.56 -24.97
N ASP A 87 -17.67 -0.88 -25.63
CA ASP A 87 -18.17 -0.14 -26.79
C ASP A 87 -18.44 1.33 -26.48
N VAL A 88 -18.84 1.63 -25.24
CA VAL A 88 -19.06 3.01 -24.76
C VAL A 88 -17.75 3.79 -24.78
N ILE A 89 -16.67 3.21 -24.27
CA ILE A 89 -15.34 3.84 -24.25
C ILE A 89 -14.81 4.01 -25.67
N LYS A 90 -15.01 3.01 -26.54
CA LYS A 90 -14.67 3.11 -27.96
C LYS A 90 -15.42 4.27 -28.62
N LYS A 91 -16.73 4.38 -28.38
CA LYS A 91 -17.57 5.46 -28.92
C LYS A 91 -17.10 6.83 -28.43
N LEU A 92 -16.79 6.98 -27.14
CA LEU A 92 -16.28 8.24 -26.58
C LEU A 92 -14.95 8.65 -27.24
N LYS A 93 -14.00 7.71 -27.40
CA LYS A 93 -12.72 7.97 -28.07
C LYS A 93 -12.88 8.41 -29.52
N GLU A 94 -13.75 7.74 -30.28
CA GLU A 94 -14.04 8.09 -31.67
C GLU A 94 -14.68 9.49 -31.82
N ASN A 95 -15.23 10.05 -30.74
CA ASN A 95 -15.90 11.36 -30.74
C ASN A 95 -15.12 12.41 -29.91
N GLY A 96 -13.80 12.25 -29.79
CA GLY A 96 -12.95 13.24 -29.10
C GLY A 96 -13.14 13.28 -27.59
N ASN A 97 -13.36 12.11 -26.98
CA ASN A 97 -13.60 11.91 -25.55
C ASN A 97 -14.92 12.49 -25.03
N GLU A 98 -15.88 12.83 -25.89
CA GLU A 98 -17.19 13.34 -25.49
C GLU A 98 -18.29 12.81 -26.40
N TYR A 99 -19.39 12.34 -25.83
CA TYR A 99 -20.54 11.89 -26.62
C TYR A 99 -21.86 12.10 -25.87
N THR A 100 -22.91 12.46 -26.61
CA THR A 100 -24.25 12.72 -26.06
C THR A 100 -25.20 11.60 -26.43
N TRP A 101 -25.71 10.89 -25.42
CA TRP A 101 -26.80 9.92 -25.56
C TRP A 101 -28.11 10.56 -25.09
N GLY A 102 -29.00 10.89 -26.02
CA GLY A 102 -30.25 11.55 -25.71
C GLY A 102 -30.01 12.93 -25.09
N ASN A 103 -30.35 13.10 -23.82
CA ASN A 103 -30.16 14.33 -23.05
C ASN A 103 -28.96 14.27 -22.08
N VAL A 104 -28.13 13.23 -22.12
CA VAL A 104 -26.96 13.06 -21.25
C VAL A 104 -25.68 13.15 -22.07
N THR A 105 -24.79 14.08 -21.71
CA THR A 105 -23.44 14.19 -22.26
C THR A 105 -22.45 13.53 -21.32
N VAL A 106 -21.68 12.57 -21.85
CA VAL A 106 -20.63 11.88 -21.11
C VAL A 106 -19.29 12.34 -21.66
N LYS A 107 -18.37 12.72 -20.75
CA LYS A 107 -16.98 13.06 -21.07
C LYS A 107 -16.05 12.01 -20.48
N LEU A 108 -15.09 11.56 -21.26
CA LEU A 108 -14.03 10.64 -20.86
C LEU A 108 -12.80 11.47 -20.45
N ALA A 109 -12.25 11.19 -19.28
CA ALA A 109 -11.02 11.82 -18.84
C ALA A 109 -9.86 11.52 -19.81
N GLU A 110 -8.94 12.47 -19.98
CA GLU A 110 -7.76 12.29 -20.85
C GLU A 110 -6.89 11.11 -20.40
N SER A 111 -6.80 10.88 -19.09
CA SER A 111 -6.05 9.78 -18.50
C SER A 111 -6.96 8.91 -17.61
N TYR A 112 -7.13 7.65 -17.98
CA TYR A 112 -7.96 6.68 -17.24
C TYR A 112 -7.40 5.24 -17.37
N GLY A 113 -7.97 4.29 -16.64
CA GLY A 113 -7.61 2.86 -16.73
C GLY A 113 -6.41 2.47 -15.86
N PHE A 114 -5.68 1.42 -16.23
CA PHE A 114 -4.50 0.94 -15.47
C PHE A 114 -3.27 1.80 -15.72
N CYS A 115 -2.48 2.05 -14.67
CA CYS A 115 -1.16 2.66 -14.85
C CYS A 115 -0.19 1.60 -15.37
N TRP A 116 0.92 2.03 -15.96
CA TRP A 116 1.91 1.11 -16.50
C TRP A 116 2.37 0.04 -15.50
N GLY A 117 2.53 0.42 -14.21
CA GLY A 117 2.93 -0.52 -13.16
C GLY A 117 1.87 -1.60 -12.90
N VAL A 118 0.59 -1.22 -12.90
CA VAL A 118 -0.54 -2.13 -12.72
C VAL A 118 -0.72 -3.03 -13.94
N GLU A 119 -0.73 -2.46 -15.14
CA GLU A 119 -0.83 -3.23 -16.39
C GLU A 119 0.26 -4.29 -16.48
N ARG A 120 1.50 -3.90 -16.21
CA ARG A 120 2.65 -4.81 -16.15
C ARG A 120 2.45 -5.91 -15.12
N ALA A 121 1.95 -5.59 -13.93
CA ALA A 121 1.81 -6.57 -12.87
C ALA A 121 0.77 -7.64 -13.21
N VAL A 122 -0.41 -7.22 -13.67
CA VAL A 122 -1.49 -8.11 -14.10
C VAL A 122 -1.06 -8.95 -15.30
N GLN A 123 -0.41 -8.34 -16.29
CA GLN A 123 0.13 -9.03 -17.45
C GLN A 123 1.09 -10.15 -17.03
N ILE A 124 2.09 -9.87 -16.19
CA ILE A 124 3.05 -10.89 -15.75
C ILE A 124 2.36 -12.00 -14.94
N ALA A 125 1.35 -11.68 -14.13
CA ALA A 125 0.57 -12.68 -13.41
C ALA A 125 -0.19 -13.61 -14.38
N TYR A 126 -0.79 -13.06 -15.44
CA TYR A 126 -1.48 -13.86 -16.47
C TYR A 126 -0.48 -14.73 -17.25
N GLU A 127 0.70 -14.19 -17.57
CA GLU A 127 1.77 -14.97 -18.21
C GLU A 127 2.27 -16.09 -17.32
N ALA A 128 2.34 -15.88 -15.99
CA ALA A 128 2.77 -16.91 -15.05
C ALA A 128 1.86 -18.14 -15.12
N ARG A 129 0.54 -17.95 -15.17
CA ARG A 129 -0.39 -19.08 -15.33
C ARG A 129 -0.18 -19.84 -16.63
N LYS A 130 0.12 -19.15 -17.74
CA LYS A 130 0.40 -19.79 -19.03
C LYS A 130 1.71 -20.55 -19.02
N GLN A 131 2.75 -19.96 -18.42
CA GLN A 131 4.07 -20.55 -18.34
C GLN A 131 4.09 -21.82 -17.47
N PHE A 132 3.32 -21.80 -16.39
CA PHE A 132 3.21 -22.88 -15.43
C PHE A 132 1.77 -23.37 -15.47
N PRO A 133 1.37 -24.24 -16.42
CA PRO A 133 -0.03 -24.66 -16.56
C PRO A 133 -0.46 -25.69 -15.50
N ASP A 134 0.48 -26.46 -14.94
CA ASP A 134 0.20 -27.60 -14.07
C ASP A 134 0.56 -27.34 -12.60
N GLU A 135 1.38 -26.34 -12.32
CA GLU A 135 1.85 -26.00 -10.99
C GLU A 135 0.78 -25.30 -10.15
N LYS A 136 0.85 -25.46 -8.82
CA LYS A 136 0.03 -24.62 -7.92
C LYS A 136 0.62 -23.22 -7.91
N ILE A 137 -0.21 -22.24 -8.24
CA ILE A 137 0.18 -20.83 -8.20
C ILE A 137 -0.50 -20.17 -7.02
N TRP A 138 0.32 -19.53 -6.19
CA TRP A 138 -0.10 -18.73 -5.07
C TRP A 138 0.18 -17.26 -5.33
N ILE A 139 -0.58 -16.39 -4.70
CA ILE A 139 -0.28 -14.96 -4.61
C ILE A 139 -0.31 -14.53 -3.15
N THR A 140 0.65 -13.71 -2.73
CA THR A 140 0.79 -13.36 -1.30
C THR A 140 -0.34 -12.48 -0.80
N ASN A 141 -0.89 -11.62 -1.66
CA ASN A 141 -2.05 -10.75 -1.44
C ASN A 141 -2.81 -10.63 -2.78
N GLU A 142 -3.85 -9.81 -2.83
CA GLU A 142 -4.40 -9.32 -4.09
C GLU A 142 -3.30 -8.78 -5.04
N ILE A 143 -3.42 -9.04 -6.34
CA ILE A 143 -2.43 -8.53 -7.33
C ILE A 143 -2.42 -7.00 -7.34
N ILE A 144 -3.63 -6.43 -7.23
CA ILE A 144 -3.98 -5.02 -7.06
C ILE A 144 -5.31 -4.95 -6.31
N HIS A 145 -5.65 -3.80 -5.72
CA HIS A 145 -6.98 -3.55 -5.14
C HIS A 145 -8.09 -3.38 -6.19
N ASN A 146 -8.35 -4.45 -6.95
CA ASN A 146 -9.42 -4.53 -7.94
C ASN A 146 -10.06 -5.94 -7.87
N PRO A 147 -11.25 -6.07 -7.27
CA PRO A 147 -11.92 -7.35 -7.10
C PRO A 147 -12.14 -8.12 -8.41
N THR A 148 -12.39 -7.41 -9.52
CA THR A 148 -12.59 -8.04 -10.83
C THR A 148 -11.31 -8.70 -11.34
N VAL A 149 -10.16 -8.07 -11.15
CA VAL A 149 -8.85 -8.63 -11.54
C VAL A 149 -8.48 -9.80 -10.64
N ASN A 150 -8.68 -9.69 -9.32
CA ASN A 150 -8.39 -10.78 -8.38
C ASN A 150 -9.28 -12.00 -8.63
N LYS A 151 -10.58 -11.79 -8.86
CA LYS A 151 -11.50 -12.86 -9.25
C LYS A 151 -11.06 -13.54 -10.54
N ARG A 152 -10.52 -12.78 -11.50
CA ARG A 152 -10.04 -13.37 -12.75
C ARG A 152 -8.82 -14.27 -12.53
N LEU A 153 -7.90 -13.88 -11.65
CA LEU A 153 -6.79 -14.73 -11.23
C LEU A 153 -7.28 -16.00 -10.51
N GLU A 154 -8.30 -15.88 -9.65
CA GLU A 154 -8.95 -17.02 -9.00
C GLU A 154 -9.57 -17.99 -10.03
N GLU A 155 -10.28 -17.47 -11.04
CA GLU A 155 -10.82 -18.27 -12.16
C GLU A 155 -9.71 -18.96 -12.98
N MET A 156 -8.49 -18.43 -12.93
CA MET A 156 -7.27 -19.02 -13.50
C MET A 156 -6.54 -19.96 -12.52
N ASP A 157 -7.17 -20.37 -11.42
CA ASP A 157 -6.61 -21.23 -10.36
C ASP A 157 -5.32 -20.66 -9.73
N VAL A 158 -5.25 -19.33 -9.60
CA VAL A 158 -4.27 -18.64 -8.75
C VAL A 158 -4.89 -18.42 -7.37
N LYS A 159 -4.26 -18.97 -6.33
CA LYS A 159 -4.81 -18.99 -4.96
C LYS A 159 -4.16 -17.93 -4.09
N GLU A 160 -4.94 -17.28 -3.25
CA GLU A 160 -4.38 -16.39 -2.23
C GLU A 160 -3.78 -17.20 -1.08
N ILE A 161 -2.64 -16.75 -0.55
CA ILE A 161 -2.06 -17.30 0.67
C ILE A 161 -2.99 -16.95 1.84
N PRO A 162 -3.45 -17.95 2.64
CA PRO A 162 -4.34 -17.68 3.75
C PRO A 162 -3.72 -16.76 4.80
N VAL A 163 -4.53 -15.87 5.37
CA VAL A 163 -4.15 -14.99 6.47
C VAL A 163 -4.92 -15.38 7.71
N GLY A 164 -4.21 -15.64 8.81
CA GLY A 164 -4.76 -15.97 10.13
C GLY A 164 -3.95 -15.28 11.23
N ASP A 165 -4.63 -14.85 12.30
CA ASP A 165 -4.02 -14.12 13.43
C ASP A 165 -3.13 -12.92 13.02
N GLY A 166 -3.46 -12.27 11.89
CA GLY A 166 -2.71 -11.15 11.35
C GLY A 166 -1.41 -11.50 10.63
N LYS A 167 -1.18 -12.79 10.29
CA LYS A 167 0.00 -13.27 9.57
C LYS A 167 -0.39 -14.18 8.40
N LYS A 168 0.48 -14.23 7.39
CA LYS A 168 0.34 -15.14 6.24
C LYS A 168 0.83 -16.55 6.60
N HIS A 169 0.08 -17.55 6.16
CA HIS A 169 0.36 -18.96 6.39
C HIS A 169 1.05 -19.57 5.17
N PHE A 170 2.38 -19.52 5.14
CA PHE A 170 3.17 -20.07 4.03
C PHE A 170 3.29 -21.60 4.06
N ASP A 171 2.82 -22.27 5.11
CA ASP A 171 2.79 -23.73 5.25
C ASP A 171 1.99 -24.45 4.15
N VAL A 172 1.03 -23.76 3.52
CA VAL A 172 0.29 -24.29 2.36
C VAL A 172 1.15 -24.37 1.09
N VAL A 173 2.27 -23.65 1.04
CA VAL A 173 3.15 -23.54 -0.13
C VAL A 173 4.22 -24.63 -0.07
N SER A 174 4.25 -25.45 -1.12
CA SER A 174 5.19 -26.56 -1.27
C SER A 174 6.38 -26.20 -2.16
N LYS A 175 7.48 -26.95 -2.03
CA LYS A 175 8.63 -26.81 -2.93
C LYS A 175 8.21 -27.01 -4.39
N GLY A 176 8.63 -26.11 -5.26
CA GLY A 176 8.30 -26.13 -6.69
C GLY A 176 6.97 -25.45 -7.04
N ASP A 177 6.13 -25.08 -6.06
CA ASP A 177 4.99 -24.21 -6.30
C ASP A 177 5.48 -22.85 -6.84
N VAL A 178 4.58 -22.14 -7.52
CA VAL A 178 4.83 -20.77 -8.01
C VAL A 178 4.21 -19.78 -7.03
N VAL A 179 4.93 -18.74 -6.66
CA VAL A 179 4.41 -17.67 -5.80
C VAL A 179 4.60 -16.32 -6.48
N ILE A 180 3.48 -15.63 -6.71
CA ILE A 180 3.42 -14.29 -7.26
C ILE A 180 3.53 -13.27 -6.11
N LEU A 181 4.50 -12.36 -6.23
CA LEU A 181 4.55 -11.14 -5.40
C LEU A 181 3.74 -10.05 -6.11
N PRO A 182 2.80 -9.37 -5.43
CA PRO A 182 1.87 -8.43 -6.05
C PRO A 182 2.53 -7.12 -6.48
N ALA A 183 1.76 -6.22 -7.10
CA ALA A 183 2.27 -4.94 -7.60
C ALA A 183 2.86 -4.05 -6.48
N PHE A 184 2.32 -4.19 -5.26
CA PHE A 184 2.76 -3.49 -4.05
C PHE A 184 4.05 -4.07 -3.44
N GLY A 185 4.47 -5.24 -3.94
CA GLY A 185 5.59 -6.01 -3.45
C GLY A 185 5.29 -6.84 -2.22
N ALA A 186 6.35 -7.36 -1.61
CA ALA A 186 6.29 -8.22 -0.43
C ALA A 186 7.31 -7.74 0.60
N ALA A 187 7.10 -8.11 1.86
CA ALA A 187 8.05 -7.80 2.91
C ALA A 187 9.29 -8.70 2.85
N VAL A 188 10.40 -8.26 3.43
CA VAL A 188 11.69 -8.97 3.40
C VAL A 188 11.60 -10.36 4.03
N ASP A 189 10.87 -10.50 5.13
CA ASP A 189 10.61 -11.76 5.83
C ASP A 189 9.78 -12.72 4.98
N GLU A 190 8.78 -12.22 4.24
CA GLU A 190 8.03 -13.03 3.28
C GLU A 190 8.91 -13.55 2.15
N MET A 191 9.80 -12.70 1.61
CA MET A 191 10.74 -13.13 0.57
C MET A 191 11.75 -14.16 1.08
N LEU A 192 12.18 -14.05 2.34
CA LEU A 192 13.05 -15.04 2.99
C LEU A 192 12.36 -16.40 3.10
N GLU A 193 11.16 -16.43 3.69
CA GLU A 193 10.36 -17.65 3.86
C GLU A 193 10.12 -18.37 2.52
N LEU A 194 9.78 -17.61 1.47
CA LEU A 194 9.57 -18.16 0.12
C LEU A 194 10.87 -18.69 -0.50
N SER A 195 11.99 -17.97 -0.29
CA SER A 195 13.30 -18.41 -0.76
C SER A 195 13.73 -19.73 -0.11
N GLU A 196 13.53 -19.88 1.19
CA GLU A 196 13.87 -21.09 1.95
C GLU A 196 13.06 -22.30 1.49
N ARG A 197 11.79 -22.09 1.12
CA ARG A 197 10.90 -23.13 0.56
C ARG A 197 11.27 -23.58 -0.86
N SER A 198 12.22 -22.91 -1.51
CA SER A 198 12.66 -23.22 -2.88
C SER A 198 11.52 -23.20 -3.91
N VAL A 199 10.61 -22.23 -3.77
CA VAL A 199 9.50 -21.99 -4.72
C VAL A 199 10.00 -21.25 -5.96
N GLN A 200 9.18 -21.20 -7.00
CA GLN A 200 9.36 -20.31 -8.13
C GLN A 200 8.72 -18.96 -7.83
N ILE A 201 9.52 -17.90 -7.65
CA ILE A 201 9.03 -16.56 -7.36
C ILE A 201 8.77 -15.81 -8.68
N VAL A 202 7.56 -15.28 -8.84
CA VAL A 202 7.19 -14.35 -9.91
C VAL A 202 6.95 -12.97 -9.30
N ASP A 203 7.94 -12.09 -9.43
CA ASP A 203 7.91 -10.74 -8.87
C ASP A 203 7.24 -9.76 -9.83
N THR A 204 6.00 -9.38 -9.52
CA THR A 204 5.24 -8.38 -10.27
C THR A 204 5.36 -6.97 -9.71
N THR A 205 6.17 -6.76 -8.66
CA THR A 205 6.34 -5.48 -7.96
C THR A 205 6.59 -4.35 -8.95
N CYS A 206 5.76 -3.31 -8.83
CA CYS A 206 5.87 -2.09 -9.61
C CYS A 206 7.28 -1.50 -9.48
N PRO A 207 7.97 -1.18 -10.59
CA PRO A 207 9.32 -0.62 -10.54
C PRO A 207 9.42 0.71 -9.77
N TRP A 208 8.33 1.48 -9.67
CA TRP A 208 8.26 2.67 -8.83
C TRP A 208 8.30 2.33 -7.34
N VAL A 209 7.63 1.26 -6.90
CA VAL A 209 7.70 0.76 -5.52
C VAL A 209 9.12 0.31 -5.18
N SER A 210 9.77 -0.46 -6.07
CA SER A 210 11.18 -0.84 -5.87
C SER A 210 12.14 0.35 -5.80
N LYS A 211 11.80 1.49 -6.41
CA LYS A 211 12.59 2.73 -6.29
C LYS A 211 12.50 3.31 -4.88
N VAL A 212 11.32 3.24 -4.24
CA VAL A 212 11.14 3.61 -2.83
C VAL A 212 11.99 2.72 -1.93
N TRP A 213 12.01 1.40 -2.17
CA TRP A 213 12.85 0.47 -1.39
C TRP A 213 14.33 0.82 -1.46
N ASN A 214 14.84 1.14 -2.66
CA ASN A 214 16.23 1.59 -2.81
C ASN A 214 16.51 2.90 -2.05
N THR A 215 15.51 3.76 -1.85
CA THR A 215 15.65 5.01 -1.09
C THR A 215 15.72 4.74 0.41
N VAL A 216 14.85 3.91 0.96
CA VAL A 216 14.93 3.54 2.39
C VAL A 216 16.19 2.74 2.71
N GLU A 217 16.71 1.93 1.76
CA GLU A 217 18.02 1.29 1.88
C GLU A 217 19.17 2.33 1.93
N LYS A 218 19.07 3.42 1.16
CA LYS A 218 20.05 4.53 1.23
C LYS A 218 19.96 5.27 2.55
N HIS A 219 18.75 5.48 3.08
CA HIS A 219 18.56 6.06 4.40
C HIS A 219 19.26 5.20 5.46
N LYS A 220 19.00 3.88 5.46
CA LYS A 220 19.67 2.91 6.34
C LYS A 220 21.19 3.02 6.25
N LYS A 221 21.76 3.05 5.03
CA LYS A 221 23.22 3.16 4.83
C LYS A 221 23.80 4.48 5.34
N GLY A 222 23.05 5.58 5.27
CA GLY A 222 23.47 6.89 5.75
C GLY A 222 23.11 7.17 7.21
N GLU A 223 22.57 6.19 7.94
CA GLU A 223 22.06 6.35 9.31
C GLU A 223 20.95 7.43 9.42
N TYR A 224 20.14 7.56 8.38
CA TYR A 224 18.93 8.39 8.39
C TYR A 224 17.73 7.53 8.78
N THR A 225 16.89 8.06 9.66
CA THR A 225 15.55 7.53 9.92
C THR A 225 14.65 7.88 8.75
N SER A 226 13.94 6.87 8.24
CA SER A 226 12.98 7.06 7.16
C SER A 226 11.65 7.60 7.70
N ILE A 227 11.27 8.80 7.30
CA ILE A 227 9.89 9.27 7.39
C ILE A 227 9.14 8.71 6.17
N ILE A 228 8.29 7.71 6.40
CA ILE A 228 7.52 7.06 5.34
C ILE A 228 6.13 7.69 5.29
N HIS A 229 5.85 8.47 4.24
CA HIS A 229 4.51 9.00 3.99
C HIS A 229 3.60 7.88 3.47
N GLY A 230 2.68 7.39 4.29
CA GLY A 230 1.83 6.24 3.96
C GLY A 230 0.94 5.81 5.11
N LYS A 231 0.14 4.77 4.87
CA LYS A 231 -0.70 4.16 5.92
C LYS A 231 0.06 2.98 6.51
N TYR A 232 0.27 2.94 7.84
CA TYR A 232 1.08 1.90 8.49
C TYR A 232 0.58 0.47 8.24
N SER A 233 -0.73 0.28 8.03
CA SER A 233 -1.35 -1.01 7.79
C SER A 233 -1.45 -1.39 6.31
N HIS A 234 -1.00 -0.52 5.39
CA HIS A 234 -1.05 -0.81 3.95
C HIS A 234 0.13 -1.68 3.54
N GLU A 235 -0.13 -2.71 2.73
CA GLU A 235 0.85 -3.71 2.30
C GLU A 235 2.10 -3.11 1.64
N GLU A 236 1.95 -2.10 0.79
CA GLU A 236 3.11 -1.39 0.22
C GLU A 236 3.98 -0.69 1.28
N THR A 237 3.35 -0.13 2.33
CA THR A 237 4.05 0.55 3.42
C THR A 237 4.74 -0.48 4.32
N ILE A 238 4.09 -1.60 4.61
CA ILE A 238 4.67 -2.72 5.36
C ILE A 238 5.90 -3.27 4.62
N ALA A 239 5.77 -3.54 3.32
CA ALA A 239 6.88 -3.97 2.48
C ALA A 239 8.02 -2.94 2.50
N THR A 240 7.72 -1.65 2.30
CA THR A 240 8.73 -0.58 2.33
C THR A 240 9.42 -0.47 3.70
N ALA A 241 8.67 -0.54 4.80
CA ALA A 241 9.20 -0.48 6.15
C ALA A 241 10.15 -1.65 6.45
N SER A 242 9.89 -2.84 5.89
CA SER A 242 10.78 -4.00 6.05
C SER A 242 12.18 -3.83 5.42
N PHE A 243 12.34 -2.91 4.47
CA PHE A 243 13.64 -2.53 3.89
C PHE A 243 14.32 -1.38 4.62
N ALA A 244 13.60 -0.66 5.48
CA ALA A 244 14.13 0.47 6.22
C ALA A 244 14.96 0.01 7.43
N GLY A 245 15.87 0.87 7.89
CA GLY A 245 16.53 0.72 9.20
C GLY A 245 15.59 1.22 10.31
N LYS A 246 15.83 2.45 10.76
CA LYS A 246 14.90 3.18 11.61
C LYS A 246 13.84 3.86 10.74
N TYR A 247 12.59 3.85 11.19
CA TYR A 247 11.51 4.54 10.49
C TYR A 247 10.41 5.00 11.44
N ILE A 248 9.67 6.00 10.95
CA ILE A 248 8.37 6.40 11.44
C ILE A 248 7.46 6.66 10.23
N ILE A 249 6.23 6.15 10.29
CA ILE A 249 5.23 6.26 9.22
C ILE A 249 4.27 7.38 9.60
N VAL A 250 4.05 8.32 8.68
CA VAL A 250 3.11 9.43 8.83
C VAL A 250 2.07 9.35 7.73
N LYS A 251 0.79 9.48 8.09
CA LYS A 251 -0.33 9.35 7.16
C LYS A 251 -0.58 10.62 6.35
N ASN A 252 -0.33 11.78 6.93
CA ASN A 252 -0.70 13.07 6.37
C ASN A 252 0.16 14.20 6.95
N MET A 253 -0.12 15.43 6.51
CA MET A 253 0.54 16.65 7.00
C MET A 253 0.43 16.84 8.52
N ASP A 254 -0.71 16.53 9.14
CA ASP A 254 -0.90 16.72 10.58
C ASP A 254 0.03 15.83 11.41
N GLU A 255 0.18 14.56 11.00
CA GLU A 255 1.11 13.64 11.66
C GLU A 255 2.56 14.03 11.41
N ALA A 256 2.91 14.48 10.21
CA ALA A 256 4.24 15.02 9.92
C ALA A 256 4.55 16.26 10.79
N MET A 257 3.57 17.15 10.95
CA MET A 257 3.68 18.34 11.81
C MET A 257 3.84 17.96 13.28
N TYR A 258 3.15 16.92 13.75
CA TYR A 258 3.32 16.38 15.10
C TYR A 258 4.76 15.90 15.37
N VAL A 259 5.36 15.20 14.40
CA VAL A 259 6.77 14.77 14.49
C VAL A 259 7.71 15.97 14.45
N CYS A 260 7.46 16.96 13.58
CA CYS A 260 8.30 18.15 13.48
C CYS A 260 8.22 19.04 14.73
N ASP A 261 7.04 19.16 15.33
CA ASP A 261 6.84 19.89 16.58
C ASP A 261 7.58 19.21 17.73
N TYR A 262 7.56 17.88 17.81
CA TYR A 262 8.39 17.13 18.77
C TYR A 262 9.88 17.44 18.60
N ILE A 263 10.39 17.43 17.36
CA ILE A 263 11.79 17.71 17.06
C ILE A 263 12.21 19.09 17.57
N LEU A 264 11.30 20.06 17.51
CA LEU A 264 11.50 21.43 17.99
C LEU A 264 11.09 21.64 19.45
N GLY A 265 10.78 20.59 20.22
CA GLY A 265 10.40 20.69 21.62
C GLY A 265 9.06 21.40 21.87
N GLY A 266 8.14 21.36 20.90
CA GLY A 266 6.82 21.98 20.99
C GLY A 266 6.73 23.42 20.47
N GLU A 267 7.80 23.95 19.88
CA GLU A 267 7.86 25.36 19.42
C GLU A 267 7.29 25.61 18.01
N LEU A 268 6.71 24.59 17.34
CA LEU A 268 6.13 24.75 16.01
C LEU A 268 4.65 25.09 16.11
N ASN A 269 3.86 24.22 16.72
CA ASN A 269 2.43 24.40 16.95
C ASN A 269 1.96 23.90 18.33
N GLY A 270 2.86 23.34 19.15
CA GLY A 270 2.54 22.84 20.49
C GLY A 270 1.65 21.58 20.49
N SER A 271 1.58 20.85 19.38
CA SER A 271 0.85 19.59 19.26
C SER A 271 1.55 18.42 19.93
N SER A 272 2.87 18.45 20.07
CA SER A 272 3.69 17.39 20.65
C SER A 272 4.81 17.94 21.52
N SER A 273 4.98 17.37 22.71
CA SER A 273 5.98 17.85 23.68
C SER A 273 6.66 16.77 24.50
N THR A 274 6.23 15.50 24.40
CA THR A 274 6.76 14.40 25.21
C THR A 274 6.97 13.14 24.40
N THR A 275 8.02 12.40 24.77
CA THR A 275 8.40 11.12 24.15
C THR A 275 7.26 10.11 24.27
N GLU A 276 6.62 10.04 25.42
CA GLU A 276 5.53 9.10 25.71
C GLU A 276 4.33 9.34 24.80
N ALA A 277 3.93 10.60 24.59
CA ALA A 277 2.80 10.95 23.74
C ALA A 277 3.08 10.61 22.27
N LEU A 278 4.29 10.88 21.79
CA LEU A 278 4.70 10.52 20.43
C LEU A 278 4.71 9.00 20.24
N MET A 279 5.30 8.26 21.18
CA MET A 279 5.37 6.81 21.10
C MET A 279 4.00 6.15 21.18
N GLU A 280 3.07 6.66 21.99
CA GLU A 280 1.69 6.15 22.03
C GLU A 280 0.96 6.43 20.70
N LYS A 281 1.11 7.63 20.14
CA LYS A 281 0.47 8.02 18.87
C LYS A 281 0.96 7.15 17.70
N PHE A 282 2.26 6.85 17.66
CA PHE A 282 2.89 6.11 16.56
C PHE A 282 3.26 4.66 16.91
N LYS A 283 2.62 4.06 17.93
CA LYS A 283 2.98 2.71 18.43
C LYS A 283 3.00 1.58 17.39
N PHE A 284 2.23 1.71 16.32
CA PHE A 284 2.20 0.75 15.19
C PHE A 284 2.93 1.25 13.93
N ALA A 285 3.50 2.45 14.00
CA ALA A 285 4.02 3.20 12.88
C ALA A 285 5.52 3.47 13.01
N VAL A 286 6.22 2.88 13.98
CA VAL A 286 7.67 3.03 14.17
C VAL A 286 8.39 1.69 14.11
N SER A 287 9.69 1.73 13.81
CA SER A 287 10.55 0.54 13.90
C SER A 287 10.68 0.02 15.33
N GLN A 288 11.04 -1.25 15.50
CA GLN A 288 11.29 -1.82 16.83
C GLN A 288 12.43 -1.08 17.55
N GLY A 289 12.23 -0.77 18.84
CA GLY A 289 13.20 -0.06 19.67
C GLY A 289 13.47 1.38 19.20
N PHE A 290 12.49 2.02 18.56
CA PHE A 290 12.58 3.41 18.15
C PHE A 290 12.67 4.32 19.38
N ASP A 291 13.68 5.19 19.38
CA ASP A 291 13.93 6.19 20.41
C ASP A 291 13.91 7.57 19.72
N PRO A 292 12.83 8.36 19.85
CA PRO A 292 12.68 9.58 19.08
C PRO A 292 13.74 10.64 19.40
N ASP A 293 14.40 10.59 20.57
CA ASP A 293 15.47 11.53 20.92
C ASP A 293 16.77 11.24 20.17
N LYS A 294 16.98 9.98 19.76
CA LYS A 294 18.17 9.54 19.02
C LYS A 294 17.87 9.38 17.53
N ASP A 295 16.71 8.82 17.21
CA ASP A 295 16.36 8.40 15.86
C ASP A 295 15.81 9.57 15.02
N LEU A 296 15.34 10.68 15.60
CA LEU A 296 14.88 11.86 14.85
C LEU A 296 15.97 12.92 14.58
N ILE A 297 17.25 12.54 14.66
CA ILE A 297 18.39 13.45 14.41
C ILE A 297 18.64 13.63 12.91
N LYS A 298 18.59 12.54 12.13
CA LYS A 298 18.82 12.53 10.69
C LYS A 298 17.62 11.90 10.00
N LEU A 299 16.96 12.63 9.11
CA LEU A 299 15.71 12.20 8.48
C LEU A 299 15.81 12.10 6.96
N GLY A 300 15.21 11.06 6.40
CA GLY A 300 15.02 10.91 4.96
C GLY A 300 13.56 10.67 4.63
N ILE A 301 13.02 11.31 3.59
CA ILE A 301 11.62 11.08 3.19
C ILE A 301 11.48 9.98 2.14
N ALA A 302 10.50 9.10 2.36
CA ALA A 302 10.05 8.08 1.41
C ALA A 302 8.51 8.08 1.39
N ASN A 303 7.90 7.41 0.40
CA ASN A 303 6.44 7.43 0.27
C ASN A 303 5.88 6.10 -0.23
N GLN A 304 4.66 5.80 0.19
CA GLN A 304 3.75 4.89 -0.48
C GLN A 304 3.30 5.56 -1.81
N THR A 305 3.36 4.82 -2.91
CA THR A 305 3.14 5.33 -4.28
C THR A 305 1.69 5.74 -4.56
N THR A 306 0.73 5.25 -3.76
CA THR A 306 -0.67 5.69 -3.84
C THR A 306 -0.94 7.00 -3.09
N MET A 307 0.01 7.49 -2.28
CA MET A 307 -0.15 8.79 -1.62
C MET A 307 0.03 9.93 -2.62
N LEU A 308 -0.57 11.09 -2.32
CA LEU A 308 -0.44 12.25 -3.19
C LEU A 308 1.02 12.74 -3.20
N LYS A 309 1.58 12.88 -4.40
CA LYS A 309 2.92 13.44 -4.60
C LYS A 309 3.05 14.82 -3.96
N GLY A 310 2.09 15.72 -4.21
CA GLY A 310 2.12 17.09 -3.72
C GLY A 310 2.23 17.13 -2.20
N GLU A 311 1.41 16.33 -1.51
CA GLU A 311 1.45 16.20 -0.06
C GLU A 311 2.79 15.62 0.43
N THR A 312 3.34 14.62 -0.25
CA THR A 312 4.68 14.07 0.06
C THR A 312 5.77 15.15 -0.04
N GLU A 313 5.75 15.95 -1.11
CA GLU A 313 6.71 17.05 -1.28
C GLU A 313 6.55 18.12 -0.21
N GLU A 314 5.32 18.46 0.16
CA GLU A 314 5.05 19.43 1.22
C GLU A 314 5.54 18.92 2.59
N ILE A 315 5.32 17.63 2.90
CA ILE A 315 5.85 16.98 4.10
C ILE A 315 7.39 17.05 4.08
N GLY A 316 8.03 16.76 2.94
CA GLY A 316 9.48 16.88 2.78
C GLY A 316 9.99 18.29 3.08
N ARG A 317 9.33 19.32 2.52
CA ARG A 317 9.67 20.73 2.79
C ARG A 317 9.45 21.12 4.25
N LEU A 318 8.42 20.58 4.90
CA LEU A 318 8.18 20.80 6.33
C LEU A 318 9.32 20.25 7.17
N ILE A 319 9.75 19.00 6.89
CA ILE A 319 10.86 18.36 7.60
C ILE A 319 12.16 19.12 7.36
N GLU A 320 12.45 19.50 6.12
CA GLU A 320 13.64 20.29 5.75
C GLU A 320 13.71 21.59 6.55
N ARG A 321 12.62 22.38 6.57
CA ARG A 321 12.55 23.63 7.36
C ARG A 321 12.71 23.38 8.86
N THR A 322 12.18 22.27 9.36
CA THR A 322 12.31 21.88 10.77
C THR A 322 13.77 21.60 11.12
N MET A 323 14.48 20.88 10.25
CA MET A 323 15.92 20.61 10.43
C MET A 323 16.77 21.87 10.33
N MET A 324 16.45 22.76 9.38
CA MET A 324 17.11 24.07 9.29
C MET A 324 16.92 24.91 10.57
N ARG A 325 15.71 24.88 11.17
CA ARG A 325 15.43 25.61 12.41
C ARG A 325 16.17 25.02 13.61
N LYS A 326 16.32 23.69 13.67
CA LYS A 326 16.99 23.01 14.79
C LYS A 326 18.51 23.05 14.71
N TYR A 327 19.08 22.82 13.54
CA TYR A 327 20.52 22.60 13.36
C TYR A 327 21.23 23.70 12.55
N GLY A 328 20.50 24.70 12.05
CA GLY A 328 21.04 25.73 11.16
C GLY A 328 20.90 25.35 9.69
N VAL A 329 20.89 26.37 8.82
CA VAL A 329 20.71 26.20 7.37
C VAL A 329 21.93 25.52 6.75
N GLU A 330 23.11 25.82 7.27
CA GLU A 330 24.40 25.29 6.82
C GLU A 330 24.57 23.79 7.07
N ASN A 331 23.89 23.23 8.08
CA ASN A 331 24.02 21.82 8.47
C ASN A 331 22.87 20.95 7.96
N VAL A 332 21.90 21.50 7.21
CA VAL A 332 20.70 20.77 6.80
C VAL A 332 21.00 19.49 6.03
N ASN A 333 22.05 19.49 5.20
CA ASN A 333 22.44 18.34 4.39
C ASN A 333 22.97 17.15 5.21
N ASP A 334 23.37 17.38 6.46
CA ASP A 334 23.79 16.32 7.39
C ASP A 334 22.62 15.72 8.17
N HIS A 335 21.46 16.38 8.13
CA HIS A 335 20.27 16.06 8.93
C HIS A 335 19.02 15.75 8.09
N PHE A 336 19.00 16.10 6.81
CA PHE A 336 17.87 15.84 5.93
C PHE A 336 18.31 15.41 4.53
N ILE A 337 17.67 14.37 4.01
CA ILE A 337 17.81 13.94 2.61
C ILE A 337 16.44 13.68 1.98
N SER A 338 16.34 13.97 0.69
CA SER A 338 15.16 13.65 -0.10
C SER A 338 15.60 13.14 -1.46
N PHE A 339 14.98 12.06 -1.92
CA PHE A 339 15.17 11.51 -3.25
C PHE A 339 13.83 11.50 -3.97
N ASN A 340 13.84 11.75 -5.28
CA ASN A 340 12.62 11.63 -6.06
C ASN A 340 12.22 10.15 -6.22
N THR A 341 11.36 9.67 -5.33
CA THR A 341 10.75 8.33 -5.33
C THR A 341 9.35 8.31 -5.94
N ILE A 342 8.92 9.44 -6.50
CA ILE A 342 7.50 9.68 -6.71
C ILE A 342 7.05 9.06 -8.04
N CYS A 343 5.94 8.32 -7.98
CA CYS A 343 5.23 7.80 -9.14
C CYS A 343 4.23 8.86 -9.64
N ASP A 344 4.34 9.28 -10.90
CA ASP A 344 3.43 10.30 -11.46
C ASP A 344 2.03 9.75 -11.79
N ALA A 345 1.80 8.43 -11.62
CA ALA A 345 0.54 7.78 -11.96
C ALA A 345 -0.66 8.32 -11.16
N THR A 346 -0.46 8.74 -9.91
CA THR A 346 -1.50 9.33 -9.06
C THR A 346 -1.75 10.81 -9.38
N GLN A 347 -0.79 11.53 -9.96
CA GLN A 347 -0.97 12.95 -10.31
C GLN A 347 -1.59 13.14 -11.69
N ALA A 348 -1.08 12.43 -12.71
CA ALA A 348 -1.50 12.64 -14.10
C ALA A 348 -2.98 12.28 -14.36
N ARG A 349 -3.63 11.61 -13.41
CA ARG A 349 -5.00 11.08 -13.54
C ARG A 349 -6.02 11.79 -12.67
N CYS A 350 -5.57 12.67 -11.78
CA CYS A 350 -6.43 13.44 -10.89
C CYS A 350 -6.63 14.89 -11.34
N ASN A 351 -5.89 15.34 -12.36
CA ASN A 351 -6.15 16.63 -13.00
C ASN A 351 -7.25 16.42 -14.05
N VAL A 352 -8.47 16.86 -13.69
CA VAL A 352 -9.65 16.93 -14.56
C VAL A 352 -9.65 18.25 -15.31
#